data_AF-A0A3R7KD26-F1
#
_entry.id   AF-A0A3R7KD26-F1
#
_cell.length_a   1.000
_cell.length_b   1.000
_cell.length_c   1.000
_cell.angle_alpha   90.00
_cell.angle_beta   90.00
_cell.angle_gamma   90.00
#
_symmetry.space_group_name_H-M   'P 1'
#
loop_
_entity.id
_entity.type
_entity.pdbx_description
1 polymer ?
#
loop_
_entity_poly.entity_id
_entity_poly.type
_entity_poly.pdbx_seq_one_letter_code
_entity_poly.pdbx_strand_id
1 'polypeptide(L)'
;MNNLEYVGDLRKDSPLDFLRRVGLQETPEERAALIEAHSELDQAHMDASVDGVTSHQPIDASIDLHFTCFIHTHGQCVELDGRKPCPLPHAACVDNEEFVRAAAEAIKAKMLRDTESFRFNIIALVHKSD
;
A
#
# COMPACT_ATOMS: atom_id res chain seq x y z
N MET A 1 8.14 -8.14 9.53
CA MET A 1 8.65 -6.82 9.11
C MET A 1 7.46 -5.93 8.80
N ASN A 2 7.22 -4.88 9.60
CA ASN A 2 6.10 -3.95 9.41
C ASN A 2 6.47 -2.58 10.02
N ASN A 3 5.62 -1.58 9.79
CA ASN A 3 5.75 -0.21 10.29
C ASN A 3 4.53 0.17 11.16
N LEU A 4 4.03 -0.77 11.97
CA LEU A 4 2.75 -0.62 12.70
C LEU A 4 2.69 0.59 13.63
N GLU A 5 3.85 1.04 14.14
CA GLU A 5 3.97 2.25 14.95
C GLU A 5 3.51 3.52 14.21
N TYR A 6 3.48 3.51 12.87
CA TYR A 6 3.06 4.63 12.02
C TYR A 6 1.61 4.55 11.55
N VAL A 7 0.88 3.46 11.83
CA VAL A 7 -0.53 3.30 11.43
C VAL A 7 -1.47 4.20 12.25
N GLY A 8 -1.03 4.63 13.43
CA GLY A 8 -1.81 5.45 14.35
C GLY A 8 -2.96 4.68 15.01
N ASP A 9 -3.93 5.43 15.52
CA ASP A 9 -5.10 4.87 16.20
C ASP A 9 -6.14 4.36 15.21
N LEU A 10 -6.46 3.07 15.32
CA LEU A 10 -7.56 2.46 14.56
C LEU A 10 -8.81 2.43 15.43
N ARG A 11 -9.95 2.79 14.85
CA ARG A 11 -11.24 2.62 15.51
C ARG A 11 -11.41 1.15 15.88
N LYS A 12 -11.70 0.87 17.16
CA LYS A 12 -11.97 -0.47 17.66
C LYS A 12 -13.07 -1.15 16.82
N ASP A 13 -12.88 -2.43 16.53
CA ASP A 13 -13.82 -3.25 15.76
C ASP A 13 -14.08 -2.72 14.34
N SER A 14 -13.20 -1.85 13.83
CA SER A 14 -13.17 -1.53 12.39
C SER A 14 -12.52 -2.67 11.59
N PRO A 15 -12.77 -2.74 10.28
CA PRO A 15 -12.12 -3.75 9.43
C PRO A 15 -10.58 -3.69 9.47
N LEU A 16 -9.99 -2.49 9.60
CA LEU A 16 -8.55 -2.34 9.75
C LEU A 16 -8.06 -2.80 11.14
N ASP A 17 -8.84 -2.59 12.20
CA ASP A 17 -8.54 -3.14 13.53
C ASP A 17 -8.62 -4.67 13.54
N PHE A 18 -9.58 -5.27 12.80
CA PHE A 18 -9.64 -6.71 12.58
C PHE A 18 -8.36 -7.24 11.90
N LEU A 19 -7.93 -6.62 10.80
CA LEU A 19 -6.67 -7.01 10.13
C LEU A 19 -5.46 -6.86 11.05
N ARG A 20 -5.44 -5.83 11.91
CA ARG A 20 -4.38 -5.63 12.90
C ARG A 20 -4.37 -6.73 13.96
N ARG A 21 -5.53 -7.14 14.47
CA ARG A 21 -5.61 -8.15 15.55
C ARG A 21 -5.46 -9.58 15.05
N VAL A 22 -6.15 -9.92 13.97
CA VAL A 22 -6.23 -11.28 13.42
C VAL A 22 -5.22 -11.46 12.30
N GLY A 23 -5.29 -10.64 11.26
CA GLY A 23 -4.45 -10.81 10.06
C GLY A 23 -2.94 -10.74 10.30
N LEU A 24 -2.48 -10.08 11.37
CA LEU A 24 -1.05 -10.07 11.75
C LEU A 24 -0.54 -11.39 12.32
N GLN A 25 -1.43 -12.27 12.80
CA GLN A 25 -1.06 -13.59 13.30
C GLN A 25 -0.94 -14.63 12.17
N GLU A 26 -1.44 -14.28 10.98
CA GLU A 26 -1.52 -15.17 9.82
C GLU A 26 -0.35 -14.98 8.85
N THR A 27 -0.13 -15.99 8.01
CA THR A 27 0.77 -15.90 6.85
C THR A 27 0.27 -14.87 5.82
N PRO A 28 1.13 -14.39 4.90
CA PRO A 28 0.69 -13.49 3.83
C PRO A 28 -0.49 -14.03 3.01
N GLU A 29 -0.48 -15.33 2.69
CA GLU A 29 -1.51 -16.00 1.91
C GLU A 29 -2.83 -16.11 2.69
N GLU A 30 -2.77 -16.50 3.97
CA GLU A 30 -3.94 -16.54 4.85
C GLU A 30 -4.51 -15.14 5.08
N ARG A 31 -3.64 -14.12 5.22
CA ARG A 31 -4.07 -12.72 5.32
C ARG A 31 -4.79 -12.25 4.05
N ALA A 32 -4.33 -12.66 2.86
CA ALA A 32 -5.01 -12.37 1.61
C ALA A 32 -6.41 -13.01 1.60
N ALA A 33 -6.52 -14.30 1.99
CA ALA A 33 -7.81 -14.98 2.09
C ALA A 33 -8.76 -14.31 3.10
N LEU A 34 -8.24 -13.81 4.23
CA LEU A 34 -9.03 -13.04 5.19
C LEU A 34 -9.56 -11.73 4.59
N ILE A 35 -8.75 -11.01 3.81
CA ILE A 35 -9.18 -9.77 3.14
C ILE A 35 -10.26 -10.08 2.10
N GLU A 36 -10.04 -11.11 1.26
CA GLU A 36 -10.98 -11.54 0.22
C GLU A 36 -12.35 -11.95 0.79
N ALA A 37 -12.37 -12.58 1.97
CA ALA A 37 -13.59 -13.03 2.61
C ALA A 37 -14.31 -11.95 3.45
N HIS A 38 -13.72 -10.76 3.63
CA HIS A 38 -14.25 -9.75 4.57
C HIS A 38 -15.22 -8.78 3.90
N SER A 39 -16.52 -9.02 4.08
CA SER A 39 -17.59 -8.24 3.44
C SER A 39 -17.53 -6.72 3.70
N GLU A 40 -17.17 -6.27 4.90
CA GLU A 40 -17.07 -4.83 5.16
C GLU A 40 -15.87 -4.17 4.44
N LEU A 41 -14.78 -4.90 4.21
CA LEU A 41 -13.65 -4.38 3.42
C LEU A 41 -14.03 -4.30 1.95
N ASP A 42 -14.68 -5.34 1.44
CA ASP A 42 -15.19 -5.40 0.07
C ASP A 42 -16.17 -4.26 -0.21
N GLN A 43 -17.16 -4.06 0.67
CA GLN A 43 -18.12 -2.94 0.53
C GLN A 43 -17.43 -1.58 0.61
N ALA A 44 -16.52 -1.36 1.57
CA ALA A 44 -15.80 -0.10 1.69
C ALA A 44 -14.91 0.18 0.47
N HIS A 45 -14.31 -0.85 -0.12
CA HIS A 45 -13.54 -0.74 -1.35
C HIS A 45 -14.43 -0.39 -2.55
N MET A 46 -15.58 -1.08 -2.68
CA MET A 46 -16.55 -0.83 -3.73
C MET A 46 -17.11 0.61 -3.66
N ASP A 47 -17.49 1.07 -2.47
CA ASP A 47 -17.96 2.46 -2.26
C ASP A 47 -16.87 3.47 -2.65
N ALA A 48 -15.61 3.24 -2.25
CA ALA A 48 -14.50 4.10 -2.65
C ALA A 48 -14.18 4.04 -4.15
N SER A 49 -14.50 2.93 -4.83
CA SER A 49 -14.20 2.73 -6.26
C SER A 49 -15.15 3.49 -7.20
N VAL A 50 -16.34 3.88 -6.70
CA VAL A 50 -17.31 4.70 -7.45
C VAL A 50 -17.18 6.19 -7.16
N ASP A 51 -16.44 6.54 -6.11
CA ASP A 51 -16.07 7.92 -5.78
C ASP A 51 -14.99 8.48 -6.72
N GLY A 52 -14.79 9.80 -6.67
CA GLY A 52 -13.78 10.52 -7.44
C GLY A 52 -14.35 11.33 -8.61
N VAL A 53 -13.46 11.78 -9.50
CA VAL A 53 -13.81 12.70 -10.61
C VAL A 53 -13.81 12.02 -11.99
N THR A 54 -13.52 10.73 -12.04
CA THR A 54 -13.52 9.92 -13.26
C THR A 54 -14.71 8.96 -13.26
N SER A 55 -15.29 8.70 -14.43
CA SER A 55 -16.33 7.69 -14.56
C SER A 55 -15.82 6.30 -14.15
N HIS A 56 -16.62 5.61 -13.34
CA HIS A 56 -16.35 4.22 -12.97
C HIS A 56 -16.19 3.33 -14.22
N GLN A 57 -15.25 2.40 -14.17
CA GLN A 57 -14.99 1.46 -15.27
C GLN A 57 -15.84 0.20 -15.10
N PRO A 58 -16.18 -0.52 -16.18
CA PRO A 58 -16.79 -1.84 -16.09
C PRO A 58 -15.93 -2.83 -15.29
N ILE A 59 -16.56 -3.81 -14.66
CA ILE A 59 -15.87 -4.84 -13.86
C ILE A 59 -14.91 -5.71 -14.69
N ASP A 60 -15.14 -5.82 -16.00
CA ASP A 60 -14.34 -6.56 -16.97
C ASP A 60 -13.34 -5.67 -17.73
N ALA A 61 -13.16 -4.41 -17.30
CA ALA A 61 -12.19 -3.51 -17.90
C ALA A 61 -10.76 -4.08 -17.79
N SER A 62 -9.99 -3.96 -18.87
CA SER A 62 -8.58 -4.33 -18.87
C SER A 62 -7.78 -3.29 -18.08
N ILE A 63 -7.44 -3.60 -16.83
CA ILE A 63 -6.62 -2.75 -15.96
C ILE A 63 -5.15 -3.17 -16.05
N ASP A 64 -4.28 -2.24 -16.46
CA ASP A 64 -2.83 -2.43 -16.55
C ASP A 64 -2.04 -1.57 -15.53
N LEU A 65 -2.73 -0.84 -14.66
CA LEU A 65 -2.14 -0.06 -13.56
C LEU A 65 -2.15 -0.86 -12.25
N HIS A 66 -1.19 -0.60 -11.38
CA HIS A 66 -0.99 -1.35 -10.13
C HIS A 66 -0.52 -0.44 -9.00
N PHE A 67 -1.06 -0.64 -7.79
CA PHE A 67 -0.60 0.04 -6.59
C PHE A 67 0.45 -0.79 -5.84
N THR A 68 1.51 -0.12 -5.39
CA THR A 68 2.52 -0.68 -4.47
C THR A 68 2.75 0.28 -3.33
N CYS A 69 3.07 -0.22 -2.14
CA CYS A 69 3.29 0.60 -0.95
C CYS A 69 4.78 0.60 -0.56
N PHE A 70 5.32 1.74 -0.15
CA PHE A 70 6.68 1.84 0.41
C PHE A 70 6.58 2.17 1.89
N ILE A 71 7.37 1.50 2.72
CA ILE A 71 7.42 1.72 4.17
C ILE A 71 8.86 1.86 4.68
N HIS A 72 9.05 2.64 5.75
CA HIS A 72 10.26 2.64 6.54
C HIS A 72 10.15 1.57 7.64
N THR A 73 11.08 0.62 7.67
CA THR A 73 11.11 -0.42 8.69
C THR A 73 12.52 -0.97 8.87
N HIS A 74 12.96 -1.17 10.12
CA HIS A 74 14.30 -1.67 10.47
C HIS A 74 15.47 -0.95 9.78
N GLY A 75 15.40 0.38 9.67
CA GLY A 75 16.46 1.19 9.06
C GLY A 75 16.55 1.05 7.53
N GLN A 76 15.47 0.64 6.87
CA GLN A 76 15.45 0.39 5.43
C GLN A 76 14.13 0.81 4.79
N CYS A 77 14.22 1.25 3.54
CA CYS A 77 13.07 1.43 2.66
C CYS A 77 12.65 0.05 2.11
N VAL A 78 11.38 -0.31 2.26
CA VAL A 78 10.86 -1.61 1.81
C VAL A 78 9.60 -1.38 0.99
N GLU A 79 9.54 -2.00 -0.18
CA GLU A 79 8.36 -2.02 -1.05
C GLU A 79 7.52 -3.27 -0.78
N LEU A 80 6.23 -3.05 -0.56
CA LEU A 80 5.19 -4.06 -0.41
C LEU A 80 4.36 -4.11 -1.70
N ASP A 81 4.48 -5.22 -2.41
CA ASP A 81 3.74 -5.53 -3.62
C ASP A 81 3.08 -6.90 -3.46
N GLY A 82 1.75 -6.94 -3.35
CA GLY A 82 0.98 -8.17 -3.15
C GLY A 82 1.07 -9.18 -4.29
N ARG A 83 1.61 -8.79 -5.46
CA ARG A 83 1.87 -9.70 -6.58
C ARG A 83 3.22 -10.41 -6.47
N LYS A 84 4.02 -10.11 -5.45
CA LYS A 84 5.35 -10.68 -5.24
C LYS A 84 5.35 -11.62 -4.03
N PRO A 85 6.21 -12.66 -4.03
CA PRO A 85 6.26 -13.64 -2.95
C PRO A 85 6.82 -13.07 -1.64
N CYS A 86 7.51 -11.93 -1.67
CA CYS A 86 8.08 -11.31 -0.49
C CYS A 86 8.24 -9.78 -0.65
N PRO A 87 8.35 -9.03 0.47
CA PRO A 87 8.72 -7.62 0.46
C PRO A 87 10.07 -7.38 -0.23
N LEU A 88 10.19 -6.26 -0.94
CA LEU A 88 11.42 -5.90 -1.64
C LEU A 88 12.21 -4.85 -0.86
N PRO A 89 13.44 -5.17 -0.45
CA PRO A 89 14.33 -4.20 0.16
C PRO A 89 14.88 -3.22 -0.89
N HIS A 90 14.92 -1.93 -0.53
CA HIS A 90 15.58 -0.85 -1.27
C HIS A 90 16.75 -0.29 -0.43
N ALA A 91 17.09 1.00 -0.60
CA ALA A 91 18.18 1.63 0.14
C ALA A 91 17.92 1.69 1.66
N ALA A 92 19.01 1.72 2.43
CA ALA A 92 18.96 1.99 3.86
C ALA A 92 18.47 3.43 4.12
N CYS A 93 17.77 3.63 5.22
CA CYS A 93 17.33 4.94 5.68
C CYS A 93 17.20 4.92 7.20
N VAL A 94 17.79 5.90 7.89
CA VAL A 94 17.74 5.93 9.36
C VAL A 94 16.54 6.70 9.91
N ASP A 95 15.91 7.53 9.08
CA ASP A 95 14.77 8.37 9.45
C ASP A 95 13.79 8.54 8.28
N ASN A 96 12.72 9.31 8.54
CA ASN A 96 11.67 9.56 7.55
C ASN A 96 12.13 10.44 6.37
N GLU A 97 13.11 11.31 6.55
CA GLU A 97 13.63 12.15 5.46
C GLU A 97 14.43 11.30 4.48
N GLU A 98 15.34 10.48 5.00
CA GLU A 98 16.07 9.50 4.21
C GLU A 98 15.16 8.47 3.58
N PHE A 99 14.10 8.03 4.28
CA PHE A 99 13.11 7.12 3.72
C PHE A 99 12.42 7.71 2.49
N VAL A 100 11.97 8.97 2.55
CA VAL A 100 11.34 9.63 1.40
C VAL A 100 12.30 9.71 0.22
N ARG A 101 13.59 10.01 0.47
CA ARG A 101 14.64 10.02 -0.57
C ARG A 101 14.83 8.63 -1.18
N ALA A 102 14.99 7.60 -0.35
CA ALA A 102 15.15 6.22 -0.78
C ALA A 102 13.95 5.70 -1.58
N ALA A 103 12.72 6.00 -1.13
CA ALA A 103 11.50 5.65 -1.84
C ALA A 103 11.40 6.38 -3.19
N ALA A 104 11.72 7.67 -3.24
CA ALA A 104 11.72 8.44 -4.48
C ALA A 104 12.73 7.89 -5.50
N GLU A 105 13.92 7.50 -5.07
CA GLU A 105 14.93 6.85 -5.93
C GLU A 105 14.44 5.50 -6.47
N ALA A 106 13.83 4.67 -5.62
CA ALA A 106 13.24 3.39 -6.03
C ALA A 106 12.09 3.58 -7.03
N ILE A 107 11.21 4.56 -6.81
CA ILE A 107 10.11 4.92 -7.71
C ILE A 107 10.67 5.42 -9.05
N LYS A 108 11.68 6.30 -9.03
CA LYS A 108 12.34 6.79 -10.25
C LYS A 108 12.96 5.65 -11.05
N ALA A 109 13.60 4.69 -10.38
CA ALA A 109 14.15 3.50 -11.04
C ALA A 109 13.06 2.61 -11.68
N LYS A 110 11.82 2.62 -11.17
CA LYS A 110 10.66 1.97 -11.81
C LYS A 110 10.19 2.74 -13.03
N MET A 111 10.06 4.06 -12.92
CA MET A 111 9.66 4.93 -14.05
C MET A 111 10.64 4.81 -15.23
N LEU A 112 11.94 4.71 -14.96
CA LEU A 112 12.97 4.55 -15.99
C LEU A 112 12.92 3.21 -16.75
N ARG A 113 12.10 2.24 -16.33
CA ARG A 113 11.91 0.98 -17.06
C ARG A 113 11.02 1.15 -18.29
N ASP A 114 10.19 2.19 -18.30
CA ASP A 114 9.33 2.56 -19.42
C ASP A 114 9.31 4.08 -19.54
N THR A 115 10.30 4.62 -20.26
CA THR A 115 10.51 6.07 -20.37
C THR A 115 9.43 6.80 -21.15
N GLU A 116 8.60 6.07 -21.90
CA GLU A 116 7.51 6.63 -22.71
C GLU A 116 6.18 6.68 -21.93
N SER A 117 6.09 6.01 -20.79
CA SER A 117 4.90 6.03 -19.94
C SER A 117 4.90 7.24 -19.02
N PHE A 118 3.75 7.92 -18.96
CA PHE A 118 3.48 9.01 -18.02
C PHE A 118 2.43 8.62 -16.97
N ARG A 119 1.97 7.36 -16.96
CA ARG A 119 0.84 6.88 -16.14
C ARG A 119 1.27 6.48 -14.75
N PHE A 120 1.84 7.42 -14.02
CA PHE A 120 2.28 7.23 -12.63
C PHE A 120 1.55 8.21 -11.72
N ASN A 121 1.20 7.74 -10.52
CA ASN A 121 0.70 8.57 -9.45
C ASN A 121 1.41 8.18 -8.14
N ILE A 122 1.69 9.17 -7.30
CA ILE A 122 2.33 8.98 -6.01
C ILE A 122 1.51 9.73 -4.97
N ILE A 123 1.13 9.02 -3.91
CA ILE A 123 0.49 9.58 -2.72
C ILE A 123 1.37 9.30 -1.50
N ALA A 124 1.43 10.25 -0.57
CA ALA A 124 2.17 10.11 0.67
C ALA A 124 1.20 10.15 1.85
N LEU A 125 1.29 9.15 2.73
CA LEU A 125 0.64 9.19 4.03
C LEU A 125 1.55 9.98 4.98
N VAL A 126 1.07 11.15 5.41
CA VAL A 126 1.81 12.08 6.28
C VAL A 126 0.96 12.45 7.49
N HIS A 127 1.61 12.91 8.55
CA HIS A 127 0.88 13.57 9.64
C HIS A 127 0.12 14.77 9.07
N LYS A 128 -1.15 14.88 9.45
CA LYS A 128 -1.94 16.07 9.13
C LYS A 128 -1.30 17.27 9.80
N SER A 129 -0.87 18.25 9.01
CA SER A 129 -0.49 19.57 9.52
C SER A 129 -1.73 20.26 10.11
N ASP A 130 -1.55 20.97 11.22
CA ASP A 130 -2.58 21.86 11.79
C ASP A 130 -3.01 22.96 10.82
#